data_AF-A0AAE1KG46-F1
#
_entry.id   AF-A0AAE1KG46-F1
#
_cell.length_a   1.000
_cell.length_b   1.000
_cell.length_c   1.000
_cell.angle_alpha   90.00
_cell.angle_beta   90.00
_cell.angle_gamma   90.00
#
_symmetry.space_group_name_H-M   'P 1'
#
loop_
_entity.id
_entity.type
_entity.pdbx_description
1 polymer ?
#
loop_
_entity_poly.entity_id
_entity_poly.type
_entity_poly.pdbx_seq_one_letter_code
_entity_poly.pdbx_strand_id
1 'polypeptide(L)'
;MARVVCCIGDTHGHITKLQNLWHNLEKEIDPSEFQSATVIFLGDYCDRGPNTHQVIDFLIQLPFRYPNQKHVFLSGNHEFAFAAFLGLLPPPPDGSKFSDAWKEFEASEDREG
;
A
#
# COMPACT_ATOMS: atom_id res chain seq x y z
N MET A 1 8.39 22.83 -16.41
CA MET A 1 8.68 21.44 -16.77
C MET A 1 7.59 20.54 -16.21
N ALA A 2 7.32 19.42 -16.87
CA ALA A 2 6.40 18.42 -16.33
C ALA A 2 7.02 17.74 -15.10
N ARG A 3 6.20 17.41 -14.11
CA ARG A 3 6.65 16.72 -12.90
C ARG A 3 6.71 15.22 -13.16
N VAL A 4 7.79 14.55 -12.72
CA VAL A 4 7.88 13.08 -12.77
C VAL A 4 6.84 12.45 -11.84
N VAL A 5 6.16 11.42 -12.34
CA VAL A 5 5.18 10.62 -11.59
C VAL A 5 5.56 9.16 -11.68
N CYS A 6 5.76 8.52 -10.53
CA CYS A 6 6.07 7.10 -10.41
C CYS A 6 4.86 6.36 -9.83
N CYS A 7 4.33 5.39 -10.55
CA CYS A 7 3.29 4.50 -10.06
C CYS A 7 3.92 3.14 -9.72
N ILE A 8 3.90 2.77 -8.44
CA ILE A 8 4.51 1.55 -7.92
C ILE A 8 3.40 0.54 -7.63
N GLY A 9 3.46 -0.60 -8.32
CA GLY A 9 2.51 -1.70 -8.13
C GLY A 9 2.71 -2.47 -6.82
N ASP A 10 1.99 -3.57 -6.72
CA ASP A 10 1.85 -4.41 -5.53
C ASP A 10 3.22 -4.87 -5.00
N THR A 11 3.39 -4.79 -3.68
CA THR A 11 4.66 -5.16 -3.03
C THR A 11 4.56 -6.45 -2.25
N HIS A 12 3.39 -6.77 -1.68
CA HIS A 12 3.08 -8.03 -1.01
C HIS A 12 4.21 -8.54 -0.10
N GLY A 13 4.64 -7.73 0.86
CA GLY A 13 5.67 -8.11 1.82
C GLY A 13 7.06 -8.42 1.22
N HIS A 14 7.32 -8.11 -0.06
CA HIS A 14 8.61 -8.37 -0.72
C HIS A 14 9.55 -7.16 -0.64
N ILE A 15 10.00 -6.85 0.57
CA ILE A 15 10.91 -5.73 0.86
C ILE A 15 12.13 -5.62 -0.07
N THR A 16 12.79 -6.73 -0.40
CA THR A 16 13.96 -6.70 -1.29
C THR A 16 13.60 -6.22 -2.70
N LYS A 17 12.42 -6.59 -3.22
CA LYS A 17 11.95 -6.10 -4.53
C LYS A 17 11.68 -4.61 -4.48
N LEU A 18 11.02 -4.15 -3.41
CA LEU A 18 10.73 -2.73 -3.19
C LEU A 18 12.00 -1.89 -3.08
N GLN A 19 12.99 -2.33 -2.29
CA GLN A 19 14.27 -1.63 -2.14
C GLN A 19 15.06 -1.58 -3.45
N ASN A 20 15.10 -2.69 -4.20
CA ASN A 20 15.78 -2.73 -5.49
C ASN A 20 15.09 -1.82 -6.52
N LEU A 21 13.75 -1.81 -6.55
CA LEU A 21 12.99 -0.90 -7.40
C LEU A 21 13.29 0.55 -7.03
N TRP A 22 13.25 0.90 -5.75
CA TRP A 22 13.54 2.24 -5.27
C TRP A 22 14.94 2.70 -5.67
N HIS A 23 15.94 1.85 -5.45
CA HIS A 23 17.32 2.13 -5.85
C HIS A 23 17.47 2.35 -7.37
N ASN A 24 16.76 1.58 -8.18
CA ASN A 24 16.76 1.78 -9.62
C ASN A 24 16.09 3.11 -10.01
N LEU A 25 14.97 3.48 -9.38
CA LEU A 25 14.32 4.77 -9.64
C LEU A 25 15.22 5.96 -9.28
N GLU A 26 15.94 5.88 -8.15
CA GLU A 26 16.94 6.89 -7.74
C GLU A 26 18.07 7.07 -8.76
N LYS A 27 18.43 5.99 -9.45
CA LYS A 27 19.54 5.98 -10.40
C LYS A 27 19.12 6.44 -11.79
N GLU A 28 17.94 6.04 -12.24
CA GLU A 28 17.47 6.25 -13.62
C GLU A 28 16.79 7.60 -13.82
N ILE A 29 16.25 8.21 -12.76
CA ILE A 29 15.58 9.52 -12.83
C ILE A 29 16.60 10.60 -12.46
N ASP A 30 16.56 11.74 -13.18
CA ASP A 30 17.42 12.88 -12.84
C ASP A 30 17.27 13.24 -11.35
N PRO A 31 18.37 13.47 -10.60
CA PRO A 31 18.29 13.70 -9.16
C PRO A 31 17.34 14.84 -8.77
N SER A 32 17.26 15.91 -9.54
CA SER A 32 16.37 17.05 -9.24
C SER A 32 14.90 16.71 -9.50
N GLU A 33 14.63 15.93 -10.54
CA GLU A 33 13.29 15.44 -10.85
C GLU A 33 12.83 14.36 -9.86
N PHE A 34 13.72 13.45 -9.47
CA PHE A 34 13.44 12.43 -8.46
C PHE A 34 13.11 13.08 -7.11
N GLN A 35 13.90 14.06 -6.66
CA GLN A 35 13.67 14.77 -5.39
C GLN A 35 12.32 15.49 -5.34
N SER A 36 11.76 15.86 -6.48
CA SER A 36 10.46 16.54 -6.57
C SER A 36 9.34 15.65 -7.10
N ALA A 37 9.57 14.34 -7.29
CA ALA A 37 8.61 13.43 -7.90
C ALA A 37 7.31 13.29 -7.10
N THR A 38 6.23 12.87 -7.79
CA THR A 38 5.06 12.29 -7.12
C THR A 38 5.14 10.78 -7.20
N VAL A 39 5.14 10.11 -6.06
CA VAL A 39 5.19 8.65 -5.97
C VAL A 39 3.84 8.15 -5.48
N ILE A 40 3.20 7.31 -6.28
CA ILE A 40 1.89 6.72 -6.01
C ILE A 40 2.09 5.22 -5.85
N PHE A 41 1.94 4.73 -4.62
CA PHE A 41 1.85 3.31 -4.32
C PHE A 41 0.42 2.83 -4.54
N LEU A 42 0.25 1.79 -5.34
CA LEU A 42 -1.06 1.35 -5.83
C LEU A 42 -1.83 0.44 -4.87
N GLY A 43 -1.26 0.14 -3.69
CA GLY A 43 -1.82 -0.76 -2.69
C GLY A 43 -1.07 -2.08 -2.61
N ASP A 44 -1.67 -3.04 -1.91
CA ASP A 44 -1.22 -4.42 -1.73
C ASP A 44 0.22 -4.50 -1.19
N TYR A 45 0.38 -3.93 0.00
CA TYR A 45 1.61 -3.92 0.79
C TYR A 45 1.79 -5.18 1.63
N CYS A 46 0.70 -5.71 2.16
CA CYS A 46 0.70 -6.91 2.99
C CYS A 46 0.42 -8.21 2.21
N ASP A 47 0.47 -9.32 2.94
CA ASP A 47 0.24 -10.70 2.48
C ASP A 47 1.23 -11.24 1.44
N ARG A 48 1.17 -12.56 1.23
CA ARG A 48 2.00 -13.41 0.34
C ARG A 48 3.49 -13.44 0.66
N GLY A 49 4.16 -12.29 0.70
CA GLY A 49 5.57 -12.20 1.04
C GLY A 49 5.82 -12.19 2.56
N PRO A 50 7.05 -12.50 2.98
CA PRO A 50 7.35 -12.76 4.39
C PRO A 50 7.58 -11.49 5.24
N ASN A 51 7.77 -10.32 4.62
CA ASN A 51 8.32 -9.13 5.29
C ASN A 51 7.40 -7.90 5.24
N THR A 52 6.08 -8.09 5.42
CA THR A 52 5.09 -6.99 5.48
C THR A 52 5.51 -5.85 6.40
N HIS A 53 5.99 -6.14 7.62
CA HIS A 53 6.42 -5.10 8.57
C HIS A 53 7.54 -4.22 7.99
N GLN A 54 8.51 -4.82 7.30
CA GLN A 54 9.63 -4.08 6.71
C GLN A 54 9.20 -3.24 5.51
N VAL A 55 8.21 -3.70 4.74
CA VAL A 55 7.59 -2.90 3.68
C VAL A 55 6.93 -1.67 4.28
N ILE A 56 6.08 -1.84 5.30
CA ILE A 56 5.40 -0.72 5.96
C ILE A 56 6.41 0.26 6.57
N ASP A 57 7.43 -0.24 7.28
CA ASP A 57 8.52 0.58 7.83
C ASP A 57 9.24 1.37 6.73
N PHE A 58 9.54 0.74 5.60
CA PHE A 58 10.15 1.41 4.46
C PHE A 58 9.28 2.56 3.94
N LEU A 59 7.98 2.32 3.74
CA LEU A 59 7.02 3.32 3.25
C LEU A 59 6.87 4.51 4.22
N ILE A 60 6.80 4.24 5.53
CA ILE A 60 6.73 5.27 6.57
C ILE A 60 7.96 6.18 6.54
N GLN A 61 9.15 5.65 6.21
CA GLN A 61 10.38 6.44 6.19
C GLN A 61 10.51 7.36 4.96
N LEU A 62 9.77 7.11 3.88
CA LEU A 62 9.95 7.85 2.62
C LEU A 62 9.71 9.37 2.75
N PRO A 63 8.64 9.87 3.40
CA PRO A 63 8.44 11.32 3.56
C PRO A 63 9.55 12.00 4.35
N PHE A 64 10.22 11.28 5.26
CA PHE A 64 11.35 11.83 6.02
C PHE A 64 12.63 11.85 5.20
N ARG A 65 12.85 10.85 4.34
CA ARG A 65 14.02 10.76 3.45
C ARG A 65 13.92 11.71 2.25
N TYR A 66 12.72 11.92 1.72
CA TYR A 66 12.47 12.75 0.55
C TYR A 66 11.36 13.78 0.84
N PRO A 67 11.65 14.83 1.63
CA PRO A 67 10.65 15.79 2.08
C PRO A 67 10.03 16.62 0.95
N ASN A 68 10.69 16.68 -0.22
CA ASN A 68 10.20 17.39 -1.40
C ASN A 68 9.37 16.50 -2.35
N GLN A 69 9.34 15.18 -2.11
CA GLN A 69 8.48 14.26 -2.84
C GLN A 69 7.05 14.30 -2.30
N LYS A 70 6.07 14.05 -3.17
CA LYS A 70 4.69 13.76 -2.75
C LYS A 70 4.49 12.26 -2.74
N HIS A 71 4.17 11.68 -1.59
CA HIS A 71 3.86 10.26 -1.45
C HIS A 71 2.34 10.05 -1.33
N VAL A 72 1.79 9.16 -2.13
CA VAL A 72 0.39 8.72 -2.08
C VAL A 72 0.39 7.21 -1.87
N PHE A 73 -0.36 6.75 -0.88
CA PHE A 73 -0.49 5.33 -0.56
C PHE A 73 -1.97 4.95 -0.71
N LEU A 74 -2.30 4.24 -1.78
CA LEU A 74 -3.64 3.70 -1.95
C LEU A 74 -3.84 2.51 -1.01
N SER A 75 -5.07 2.31 -0.54
CA SER A 75 -5.44 1.08 0.16
C SER A 75 -5.82 0.03 -0.87
N GLY A 76 -5.05 -1.05 -0.97
CA GLY A 76 -5.46 -2.24 -1.71
C GLY A 76 -6.57 -2.99 -1.00
N ASN A 77 -7.07 -4.08 -1.62
CA ASN A 77 -8.04 -4.96 -0.95
C ASN A 77 -7.38 -5.70 0.23
N HIS A 78 -6.08 -5.98 0.14
CA HIS A 78 -5.33 -6.59 1.24
C HIS A 78 -5.17 -5.62 2.43
N GLU A 79 -4.83 -4.34 2.20
CA GLU A 79 -4.80 -3.34 3.29
C GLU A 79 -6.17 -3.10 3.90
N PHE A 80 -7.23 -3.09 3.08
CA PHE A 80 -8.59 -2.92 3.57
C PHE A 80 -8.96 -4.06 4.53
N ALA A 81 -8.71 -5.31 4.14
CA ALA A 81 -8.94 -6.48 4.98
C ALA A 81 -8.07 -6.45 6.25
N PHE A 82 -6.79 -6.09 6.13
CA PHE A 82 -5.88 -6.01 7.27
C PHE A 82 -6.31 -4.92 8.26
N ALA A 83 -6.69 -3.74 7.78
CA ALA A 83 -7.21 -2.66 8.62
C ALA A 83 -8.54 -3.04 9.28
N ALA A 84 -9.42 -3.77 8.58
CA ALA A 84 -10.66 -4.30 9.15
C ALA A 84 -10.38 -5.25 10.32
N PHE A 85 -9.45 -6.19 10.13
CA PHE A 85 -9.04 -7.13 11.18
C PHE A 85 -8.47 -6.42 12.41
N LEU A 86 -7.68 -5.36 12.22
CA LEU A 86 -7.13 -4.55 13.30
C LEU A 86 -8.16 -3.58 13.94
N GLY A 87 -9.39 -3.50 13.43
CA GLY A 87 -10.41 -2.58 13.92
C GLY A 87 -10.12 -1.10 13.63
N LEU A 88 -9.37 -0.83 12.55
CA LEU A 88 -8.97 0.54 12.16
C LEU A 88 -9.94 1.22 11.20
N LEU A 89 -10.89 0.47 10.62
CA LEU A 89 -11.90 1.04 9.74
C LEU A 89 -12.95 1.82 10.54
N PRO A 90 -13.40 2.99 10.07
CA PRO A 90 -14.53 3.68 10.66
C PRO A 90 -15.81 2.84 10.49
N PRO A 91 -16.78 2.94 11.41
CA PRO A 91 -18.05 2.22 11.28
C PRO A 91 -18.76 2.60 9.97
N PRO A 92 -19.56 1.68 9.40
CA PRO A 92 -20.35 1.96 8.20
C PRO A 92 -21.19 3.25 8.35
N PRO A 93 -21.16 4.18 7.36
CA PRO A 93 -21.87 5.46 7.46
C PRO A 93 -23.40 5.33 7.55
N ASP A 94 -23.95 4.21 7.10
CA ASP A 94 -25.38 3.90 7.14
C ASP A 94 -25.84 3.31 8.49
N GLY A 95 -24.92 3.13 9.44
CA GLY A 95 -25.19 2.56 10.76
C GLY A 95 -25.28 1.04 10.80
N SER A 96 -25.03 0.35 9.69
CA SER A 96 -24.94 -1.12 9.66
C SER A 96 -23.73 -1.63 10.45
N LYS A 97 -23.75 -2.91 10.82
CA LYS A 97 -22.58 -3.58 11.41
C LYS A 97 -21.73 -4.18 10.30
N PHE A 98 -20.42 -4.22 10.49
CA PHE A 98 -19.52 -4.96 9.58
C PHE A 98 -19.94 -6.42 9.40
N SER A 99 -20.48 -7.06 10.45
CA SER A 99 -20.98 -8.44 10.41
C SER A 99 -22.18 -8.64 9.47
N ASP A 100 -22.91 -7.58 9.14
CA ASP A 100 -24.07 -7.68 8.24
C ASP A 100 -23.63 -8.04 6.82
N ALA A 101 -22.40 -7.67 6.43
CA ALA A 101 -21.80 -8.00 5.13
C ALA A 101 -21.48 -9.50 4.98
N TRP A 102 -21.34 -10.26 6.08
CA TRP A 102 -21.00 -11.69 6.02
C TRP A 102 -22.09 -12.52 5.35
N LYS A 103 -23.36 -12.10 5.48
CA LYS A 103 -24.52 -12.81 4.90
C LYS A 103 -24.43 -12.96 3.38
N GLU A 104 -23.80 -12.00 2.69
CA GLU A 104 -23.61 -12.06 1.23
C GLU A 104 -22.73 -13.25 0.83
N PHE A 105 -21.83 -13.68 1.71
CA PHE A 105 -20.84 -14.73 1.45
C PHE A 105 -21.11 -16.03 2.21
N GLU A 106 -22.27 -16.17 2.87
CA GLU A 106 -22.64 -17.37 3.65
C GLU A 106 -22.58 -18.65 2.81
N ALA A 107 -23.05 -18.59 1.55
CA ALA A 107 -22.97 -19.72 0.62
C ALA A 107 -21.55 -20.06 0.13
N SER A 108 -20.56 -19.23 0.46
CA SER A 108 -19.14 -19.48 0.17
C SER A 108 -18.40 -20.10 1.35
N GLU A 109 -18.99 -20.18 2.55
CA GLU A 109 -18.34 -20.79 3.72
C GLU A 109 -17.91 -22.23 3.43
N ASP A 110 -18.78 -23.04 2.82
CA ASP A 110 -18.47 -24.44 2.46
C ASP A 110 -17.33 -24.59 1.44
N ARG A 111 -16.98 -23.53 0.70
CA ARG A 111 -15.94 -23.56 -0.35
C ARG A 111 -14.60 -23.01 0.14
N GLU A 112 -14.62 -22.07 1.06
CA GLU A 112 -13.43 -21.35 1.52
C GLU A 112 -13.04 -21.65 2.99
N GLY A 113 -13.87 -22.44 3.70
CA GLY A 113 -13.64 -22.91 5.07
C GLY A 113 -13.53 -24.42 5.18
#